data_AF-A0A077QJ63-F1
#
_entry.id   AF-A0A077QJ63-F1
#
_cell.length_a   1.000
_cell.length_b   1.000
_cell.length_c   1.000
_cell.angle_alpha   90.00
_cell.angle_beta   90.00
_cell.angle_gamma   90.00
#
_symmetry.space_group_name_H-M   'P 1'
#
loop_
_entity.id
_entity.type
_entity.pdbx_description
1 polymer ?
#
loop_
_entity_poly.entity_id
_entity_poly.type
_entity_poly.pdbx_seq_one_letter_code
_entity_poly.pdbx_strand_id
1 'polypeptide(L)'
;MSKQWLRECSLIVADEQGEGIDLSELKIKFNITRPSFAFPATGIFKIYNLNNETREKVRKNEYKILKFNAGYRGNSGQIFFGQIQYTYTGRDSPTDTYVVIQAQDGDQPYNDGVINITISAGYTQEDVDRLLMRDIEKYGIFTGLRPEFQKTVAPRGKVFFGMHRDELSNLAKQNGADWRYEDGQCHIIPKRTYLTEAVVLTYKTGLIGMPEQTIGGGINVKCLINPKIRPGTLIRLDNKSINMAGLSTGGIAKGDSNSGSREQPAPIDADGDYVVINVNYFGDTRETMYYMELICVAKSDQTLMNQSALQADVRQQ
;
A
#
# COMPACT_ATOMS: atom_id res chain seq x y z
N MET A 1 -26.42 -11.35 -10.38
CA MET A 1 -26.16 -9.90 -10.39
C MET A 1 -24.92 -9.64 -9.54
N SER A 2 -23.98 -8.80 -10.01
CA SER A 2 -22.79 -8.44 -9.23
C SER A 2 -23.22 -7.68 -7.97
N LYS A 3 -22.63 -8.00 -6.81
CA LYS A 3 -22.98 -7.34 -5.53
C LYS A 3 -22.53 -5.88 -5.47
N GLN A 4 -21.59 -5.48 -6.32
CA GLN A 4 -21.03 -4.14 -6.37
C GLN A 4 -21.70 -3.35 -7.51
N TRP A 5 -22.45 -2.33 -7.14
CA TRP A 5 -23.18 -1.42 -8.01
C TRP A 5 -23.16 -0.03 -7.37
N LEU A 6 -23.21 1.04 -8.18
CA LEU A 6 -22.97 2.44 -7.78
C LEU A 6 -21.61 2.67 -7.11
N ARG A 7 -20.79 3.51 -7.73
CA ARG A 7 -19.49 3.90 -7.16
C ARG A 7 -19.69 4.89 -6.04
N GLU A 8 -18.87 4.74 -5.01
CA GLU A 8 -18.79 5.69 -3.91
C GLU A 8 -17.33 6.15 -3.80
N CYS A 9 -17.13 7.46 -3.75
CA CYS A 9 -15.83 8.05 -3.51
C CYS A 9 -15.97 9.23 -2.57
N SER A 10 -14.97 9.42 -1.73
CA SER A 10 -14.82 10.64 -0.96
C SER A 10 -13.36 11.09 -0.95
N LEU A 11 -13.12 12.38 -1.23
CA LEU A 11 -11.80 12.98 -1.21
C LEU A 11 -11.82 14.19 -0.29
N ILE A 12 -11.07 14.11 0.79
CA ILE A 12 -10.95 15.19 1.78
C ILE A 12 -9.49 15.62 1.83
N VAL A 13 -9.24 16.92 1.76
CA VAL A 13 -7.92 17.50 2.06
C VAL A 13 -8.05 18.37 3.30
N ALA A 14 -7.08 18.28 4.20
CA ALA A 14 -7.10 18.96 5.49
C ALA A 14 -5.74 19.59 5.81
N ASP A 15 -5.75 20.63 6.63
CA ASP A 15 -4.56 21.22 7.22
C ASP A 15 -4.07 20.40 8.43
N GLU A 16 -3.08 20.93 9.16
CA GLU A 16 -2.52 20.29 10.35
C GLU A 16 -3.47 20.34 11.56
N GLN A 17 -4.39 21.29 11.60
CA GLN A 17 -5.41 21.40 12.66
C GLN A 17 -6.60 20.47 12.43
N GLY A 18 -6.70 19.86 11.24
CA GLY A 18 -7.79 18.98 10.84
C GLY A 18 -8.97 19.72 10.21
N GLU A 19 -8.86 21.03 9.98
CA GLU A 19 -9.83 21.75 9.15
C GLU A 19 -9.56 21.40 7.69
N GLY A 20 -10.62 20.98 7.00
CA GLY A 20 -10.51 20.46 5.66
C GLY A 20 -11.69 20.78 4.79
N ILE A 21 -11.51 20.52 3.51
CA ILE A 21 -12.53 20.68 2.48
C ILE A 21 -12.86 19.33 1.88
N ASP A 22 -14.15 19.14 1.59
CA ASP A 22 -14.64 18.01 0.85
C ASP A 22 -14.64 18.32 -0.66
N LEU A 23 -13.94 17.50 -1.44
CA LEU A 23 -13.82 17.61 -2.89
C LEU A 23 -14.55 16.47 -3.62
N SER A 24 -15.35 15.67 -2.90
CA SER A 24 -15.96 14.42 -3.38
C SER A 24 -16.94 14.60 -4.54
N GLU A 25 -17.60 15.76 -4.64
CA GLU A 25 -18.57 16.04 -5.70
C GLU A 25 -17.91 16.34 -7.06
N LEU A 26 -16.62 16.64 -7.07
CA LEU A 26 -15.86 16.97 -8.28
C LEU A 26 -15.48 15.71 -9.07
N LYS A 27 -15.11 15.91 -10.34
CA LYS A 27 -14.48 14.84 -11.12
C LYS A 27 -13.05 14.64 -10.59
N ILE A 28 -12.75 13.42 -10.17
CA ILE A 28 -11.45 13.03 -9.62
C ILE A 28 -10.92 11.87 -10.46
N LYS A 29 -9.74 12.07 -11.04
CA LYS A 29 -8.93 11.01 -11.62
C LYS A 29 -7.81 10.68 -10.64
N PHE A 30 -7.68 9.43 -10.27
CA PHE A 30 -6.70 9.00 -9.27
C PHE A 30 -5.84 7.85 -9.80
N ASN A 31 -4.61 7.79 -9.30
CA ASN A 31 -3.71 6.66 -9.43
C ASN A 31 -2.94 6.52 -8.11
N ILE A 32 -3.04 5.37 -7.46
CA ILE A 32 -2.49 5.11 -6.13
C ILE A 32 -1.73 3.79 -6.18
N THR A 33 -0.45 3.82 -5.82
CA THR A 33 0.42 2.64 -5.76
C THR A 33 0.74 2.32 -4.32
N ARG A 34 0.47 1.09 -3.88
CA ARG A 34 0.70 0.64 -2.50
C ARG A 34 1.49 -0.68 -2.48
N PRO A 35 2.83 -0.62 -2.35
CA PRO A 35 3.66 -1.81 -2.24
C PRO A 35 3.59 -2.43 -0.84
N SER A 36 3.97 -3.71 -0.71
CA SER A 36 4.06 -4.41 0.58
C SER A 36 5.35 -4.15 1.36
N PHE A 37 6.30 -3.43 0.77
CA PHE A 37 7.65 -3.23 1.29
C PHE A 37 7.88 -1.79 1.74
N ALA A 38 9.08 -1.47 2.23
CA ALA A 38 9.39 -0.21 2.92
C ALA A 38 9.20 1.08 2.11
N PHE A 39 8.96 1.00 0.80
CA PHE A 39 8.69 2.20 0.02
C PHE A 39 7.27 2.70 0.32
N PRO A 40 7.11 3.99 0.64
CA PRO A 40 5.82 4.61 0.91
C PRO A 40 4.78 4.40 -0.20
N ALA A 41 3.51 4.31 0.20
CA ALA A 41 2.41 4.39 -0.75
C ALA A 41 2.34 5.79 -1.35
N THR A 42 2.10 5.89 -2.65
CA THR A 42 2.00 7.17 -3.36
C THR A 42 0.65 7.32 -4.04
N GLY A 43 0.10 8.51 -4.01
CA GLY A 43 -1.19 8.85 -4.60
C GLY A 43 -1.10 10.10 -5.46
N ILE A 44 -1.63 10.02 -6.67
CA ILE A 44 -1.75 11.15 -7.60
C ILE A 44 -3.23 11.36 -7.86
N PHE A 45 -3.72 12.56 -7.51
CA PHE A 45 -5.12 12.94 -7.63
C PHE A 45 -5.24 14.16 -8.53
N LYS A 46 -5.89 14.00 -9.67
CA LYS A 46 -6.22 15.08 -10.61
C LYS A 46 -7.69 15.43 -10.44
N ILE A 47 -7.96 16.61 -9.92
CA ILE A 47 -9.31 17.09 -9.58
C ILE A 47 -9.66 18.22 -10.55
N TYR A 48 -10.83 18.13 -11.16
CA TYR A 48 -11.26 19.07 -12.20
C TYR A 48 -12.20 20.15 -11.67
N ASN A 49 -12.11 21.33 -12.30
CA ASN A 49 -13.05 22.44 -12.15
C ASN A 49 -13.24 22.92 -10.69
N LEU A 50 -12.15 22.95 -9.91
CA LEU A 50 -12.14 23.67 -8.63
C LEU A 50 -12.39 25.16 -8.88
N ASN A 51 -13.10 25.79 -7.94
CA ASN A 51 -13.19 27.24 -7.92
C ASN A 51 -11.80 27.87 -7.68
N ASN A 52 -11.63 29.13 -8.07
CA ASN A 52 -10.32 29.79 -7.99
C ASN A 52 -9.81 29.91 -6.54
N GLU A 53 -10.67 30.20 -5.56
CA GLU A 53 -10.26 30.37 -4.17
C GLU A 53 -9.67 29.08 -3.60
N THR A 54 -10.41 27.97 -3.69
CA THR A 54 -10.00 26.64 -3.25
C THR A 54 -8.74 26.19 -3.99
N ARG A 55 -8.66 26.45 -5.30
CA ARG A 55 -7.45 26.14 -6.08
C ARG A 55 -6.22 26.86 -5.54
N GLU A 56 -6.31 28.15 -5.23
CA GLU A 56 -5.17 28.88 -4.68
C GLU A 56 -4.79 28.39 -3.28
N LYS A 57 -5.76 28.02 -2.42
CA LYS A 57 -5.47 27.42 -1.10
C LYS A 57 -4.71 26.10 -1.22
N VAL A 58 -5.16 25.21 -2.11
CA VAL A 58 -4.47 23.94 -2.40
C VAL A 58 -3.05 24.20 -2.93
N ARG A 59 -2.89 25.19 -3.82
CA ARG A 59 -1.59 25.55 -4.41
C ARG A 59 -0.61 26.18 -3.42
N LYS A 60 -1.11 26.93 -2.44
CA LYS A 60 -0.30 27.56 -1.38
C LYS A 60 0.14 26.58 -0.29
N ASN A 61 -0.12 25.27 -0.46
CA ASN A 61 0.19 24.22 0.51
C ASN A 61 -0.44 24.47 1.89
N GLU A 62 -1.64 25.06 1.91
CA GLU A 62 -2.42 25.25 3.15
C GLU A 62 -2.93 23.91 3.69
N TYR A 63 -3.27 22.97 2.81
CA TYR A 63 -3.59 21.59 3.17
C TYR A 63 -2.34 20.72 3.19
N LYS A 64 -2.23 19.86 4.20
CA LYS A 64 -1.10 18.95 4.41
C LYS A 64 -1.47 17.49 4.29
N ILE A 65 -2.73 17.14 4.53
CA ILE A 65 -3.19 15.75 4.59
C ILE A 65 -4.24 15.51 3.52
N LEU A 66 -4.22 14.34 2.91
CA LEU A 66 -5.22 13.86 1.97
C LEU A 66 -5.77 12.52 2.43
N LYS A 67 -7.09 12.39 2.49
CA LYS A 67 -7.82 11.15 2.75
C LYS A 67 -8.67 10.82 1.54
N PHE A 68 -8.56 9.59 1.05
CA PHE A 68 -9.34 9.12 -0.09
C PHE A 68 -10.03 7.79 0.20
N ASN A 69 -11.35 7.83 0.17
CA ASN A 69 -12.23 6.68 0.25
C ASN A 69 -12.74 6.35 -1.15
N ALA A 70 -12.79 5.07 -1.48
CA ALA A 70 -13.25 4.59 -2.77
C ALA A 70 -13.90 3.21 -2.63
N GLY A 71 -14.77 2.86 -3.58
CA GLY A 71 -15.38 1.54 -3.66
C GLY A 71 -16.76 1.61 -4.29
N TYR A 72 -17.66 0.76 -3.80
CA TYR A 72 -19.03 0.67 -4.28
C TYR A 72 -19.98 0.68 -3.11
N ARG A 73 -21.26 0.96 -3.37
CA ARG A 73 -22.29 0.97 -2.35
C ARG A 73 -22.28 -0.33 -1.53
N GLY A 74 -22.11 -0.20 -0.22
CA GLY A 74 -22.01 -1.31 0.74
C GLY A 74 -20.62 -1.97 0.83
N ASN A 75 -19.63 -1.50 0.07
CA ASN A 75 -18.22 -1.90 0.16
C ASN A 75 -17.29 -0.77 -0.30
N SER A 76 -17.35 0.36 0.41
CA SER A 76 -16.48 1.52 0.26
C SER A 76 -15.67 1.74 1.54
N GLY A 77 -14.52 2.40 1.43
CA GLY A 77 -13.61 2.60 2.56
C GLY A 77 -12.32 3.32 2.15
N GLN A 78 -11.49 3.67 3.13
CA GLN A 78 -10.24 4.41 2.91
C GLN A 78 -9.23 3.56 2.16
N ILE A 79 -8.92 3.93 0.92
CA ILE A 79 -7.88 3.27 0.12
C ILE A 79 -6.54 4.03 0.15
N PHE A 80 -6.55 5.29 0.55
CA PHE A 80 -5.34 6.10 0.72
C PHE A 80 -5.48 7.15 1.81
N PHE A 81 -4.41 7.31 2.57
CA PHE A 81 -4.15 8.39 3.51
C PHE A 81 -2.69 8.79 3.35
N GLY A 82 -2.39 10.08 3.33
CA GLY A 82 -1.00 10.53 3.27
C GLY A 82 -0.84 12.04 3.29
N GLN A 83 0.41 12.48 3.30
CA GLN A 83 0.79 13.89 3.29
C GLN A 83 0.91 14.41 1.85
N ILE A 84 0.41 15.61 1.60
CA ILE A 84 0.52 16.32 0.32
C ILE A 84 1.95 16.84 0.18
N GLN A 85 2.62 16.41 -0.89
CA GLN A 85 4.02 16.74 -1.19
C GLN A 85 4.14 17.84 -2.22
N TYR A 86 3.34 17.74 -3.28
CA TYR A 86 3.44 18.64 -4.41
C TYR A 86 2.08 18.87 -5.04
N THR A 87 1.82 20.12 -5.40
CA THR A 87 0.59 20.52 -6.09
C THR A 87 0.93 21.36 -7.32
N TYR A 88 0.20 21.13 -8.40
CA TYR A 88 0.30 21.96 -9.59
C TYR A 88 -1.02 22.03 -10.32
N THR A 89 -1.17 23.04 -11.17
CA THR A 89 -2.39 23.28 -11.93
C THR A 89 -2.14 23.16 -13.42
N GLY A 90 -3.15 22.75 -14.17
CA GLY A 90 -3.09 22.76 -15.62
C GLY A 90 -4.47 22.85 -16.24
N ARG A 91 -4.51 22.72 -17.58
CA ARG A 91 -5.75 22.72 -18.35
C ARG A 91 -5.67 21.60 -19.38
N ASP A 92 -6.74 20.83 -19.51
CA ASP A 92 -6.87 19.82 -20.56
C ASP A 92 -7.51 20.42 -21.82
N SER A 93 -8.31 21.48 -21.66
CA SER A 93 -8.98 22.19 -22.75
C SER A 93 -9.13 23.69 -22.40
N PRO A 94 -9.57 24.55 -23.35
CA PRO A 94 -9.85 25.96 -23.07
C PRO A 94 -10.91 26.20 -21.99
N THR A 95 -11.68 25.17 -21.62
CA THR A 95 -12.73 25.24 -20.58
C THR A 95 -12.38 24.42 -19.34
N ASP A 96 -11.68 23.29 -19.49
CA ASP A 96 -11.42 22.37 -18.39
C ASP A 96 -10.08 22.66 -17.73
N THR A 97 -10.15 23.02 -16.45
CA THR A 97 -8.97 23.24 -15.60
C THR A 97 -8.88 22.13 -14.57
N TYR A 98 -7.67 21.84 -14.12
CA TYR A 98 -7.44 20.84 -13.09
C TYR A 98 -6.36 21.27 -12.11
N VAL A 99 -6.43 20.67 -10.93
CA VAL A 99 -5.38 20.67 -9.91
C VAL A 99 -4.92 19.24 -9.73
N VAL A 100 -3.61 19.03 -9.72
CA VAL A 100 -3.01 17.75 -9.35
C VAL A 100 -2.42 17.88 -7.96
N ILE A 101 -2.77 16.92 -7.11
CA ILE A 101 -2.22 16.72 -5.78
C ILE A 101 -1.41 15.41 -5.82
N GLN A 102 -0.14 15.50 -5.49
CA GLN A 102 0.73 14.36 -5.28
C GLN A 102 0.95 14.21 -3.79
N ALA A 103 0.64 13.03 -3.26
CA ALA A 103 0.71 12.71 -1.85
C ALA A 103 1.43 11.38 -1.62
N GLN A 104 2.02 11.25 -0.44
CA GLN A 104 2.75 10.06 -0.03
C GLN A 104 2.46 9.74 1.44
N ASP A 105 2.33 8.47 1.77
CA ASP A 105 2.02 7.97 3.13
C ASP A 105 3.29 7.81 3.96
N GLY A 106 3.43 8.57 5.05
CA GLY A 106 4.62 8.51 5.90
C GLY A 106 5.84 9.18 5.26
N ASP A 107 5.64 10.20 4.43
CA ASP A 107 6.73 10.89 3.74
C ASP A 107 7.77 11.52 4.68
N GLN A 108 7.33 12.40 5.58
CA GLN A 108 8.22 13.10 6.52
C GLN A 108 9.08 12.15 7.37
N PRO A 109 8.54 11.11 8.02
CA PRO A 109 9.37 10.17 8.79
C PRO A 109 10.22 9.26 7.89
N TYR A 110 9.85 9.06 6.62
CA TYR A 110 10.67 8.31 5.67
C TYR A 110 11.88 9.11 5.19
N ASN A 111 11.70 10.39 4.89
CA ASN A 111 12.71 11.25 4.26
C ASN A 111 13.51 12.11 5.24
N ASP A 112 12.90 12.56 6.33
CA ASP A 112 13.48 13.52 7.28
C ASP A 112 13.63 12.96 8.69
N GLY A 113 13.06 11.77 8.97
CA GLY A 113 13.17 11.11 10.26
C GLY A 113 14.62 10.73 10.57
N VAL A 114 15.21 11.33 11.60
CA VAL A 114 16.60 11.09 12.03
C VAL A 114 16.62 10.73 13.51
N ILE A 115 17.28 9.63 13.82
CA ILE A 115 17.49 9.16 15.19
C ILE A 115 18.88 9.57 15.66
N ASN A 116 18.95 10.05 16.90
CA ASN A 116 20.19 10.29 17.62
C ASN A 116 19.97 9.99 19.11
N ILE A 117 20.19 8.73 19.51
CA ILE A 117 19.95 8.29 20.88
C ILE A 117 20.85 7.11 21.26
N THR A 118 21.20 7.05 22.54
CA THR A 118 21.94 5.94 23.12
C THR A 118 21.03 5.17 24.06
N ILE A 119 21.00 3.85 23.91
CA ILE A 119 20.34 2.94 24.84
C ILE A 119 21.40 2.22 25.69
N SER A 120 21.17 2.13 27.00
CA SER A 120 22.05 1.43 27.94
C SER A 120 22.01 -0.08 27.72
N ALA A 121 23.03 -0.81 28.20
CA ALA A 121 23.01 -2.27 28.18
C ALA A 121 21.76 -2.82 28.92
N GLY A 122 21.31 -4.00 28.54
CA GLY A 122 20.11 -4.61 29.12
C GLY A 122 18.82 -4.38 28.33
N TYR A 123 18.88 -3.76 27.14
CA TYR A 123 17.71 -3.50 26.31
C TYR A 123 17.23 -4.73 25.53
N THR A 124 15.94 -4.76 25.22
CA THR A 124 15.31 -5.72 24.32
C THR A 124 14.99 -5.08 22.96
N GLN A 125 14.62 -5.88 21.96
CA GLN A 125 14.17 -5.35 20.67
C GLN A 125 12.85 -4.55 20.76
N GLU A 126 12.01 -4.84 21.75
CA GLU A 126 10.80 -4.05 22.02
C GLU A 126 11.14 -2.65 22.54
N ASP A 127 12.19 -2.52 23.36
CA ASP A 127 12.69 -1.22 23.81
C ASP A 127 13.24 -0.40 22.64
N VAL A 128 13.90 -1.07 21.67
CA VAL A 128 14.36 -0.43 20.43
C VAL A 128 13.16 0.06 19.64
N ASP A 129 12.16 -0.78 19.35
CA ASP A 129 10.95 -0.39 18.62
C ASP A 129 10.26 0.84 19.26
N ARG A 130 10.04 0.81 20.59
CA ARG A 130 9.43 1.92 21.33
C ARG A 130 10.22 3.22 21.16
N LEU A 131 11.55 3.13 21.17
CA LEU A 131 12.43 4.27 21.01
C LEU A 131 12.44 4.81 19.58
N LEU A 132 12.39 3.94 18.56
CA LEU A 132 12.27 4.34 17.15
C LEU A 132 10.93 5.07 16.94
N MET A 133 9.84 4.52 17.46
CA MET A 133 8.49 5.08 17.30
C MET A 133 8.34 6.45 17.96
N ARG A 134 8.89 6.64 19.17
CA ARG A 134 8.81 7.90 19.91
C ARG A 134 9.33 9.10 19.11
N ASP A 135 10.40 8.92 18.32
CA ASP A 135 10.97 10.04 17.57
C ASP A 135 10.11 10.45 16.35
N ILE A 136 9.29 9.53 15.83
CA ILE A 136 8.44 9.80 14.67
C ILE A 136 6.99 10.14 15.03
N GLU A 137 6.60 10.07 16.31
CA GLU A 137 5.28 10.51 16.79
C GLU A 137 4.96 11.97 16.40
N LYS A 138 5.99 12.83 16.36
CA LYS A 138 5.86 14.24 15.91
C LYS A 138 5.39 14.40 14.47
N TYR A 139 5.53 13.36 13.64
CA TYR A 139 5.03 13.33 12.27
C TYR A 139 3.62 12.71 12.17
N GLY A 140 2.96 12.46 13.31
CA GLY A 140 1.63 11.85 13.37
C GLY A 140 1.60 10.38 12.99
N ILE A 141 2.74 9.68 13.07
CA ILE A 141 2.79 8.23 12.83
C ILE A 141 2.70 7.48 14.15
N PHE A 142 1.80 6.50 14.19
CA PHE A 142 1.57 5.65 15.34
C PHE A 142 2.10 4.23 15.12
N THR A 143 2.25 3.48 16.20
CA THR A 143 2.56 2.06 16.15
C THR A 143 1.39 1.29 15.53
N GLY A 144 1.67 0.51 14.49
CA GLY A 144 0.74 -0.46 13.93
C GLY A 144 1.13 -1.89 14.30
N LEU A 145 0.73 -2.86 13.47
CA LEU A 145 1.11 -4.28 13.55
C LEU A 145 2.58 -4.50 13.94
N ARG A 146 2.82 -5.46 14.84
CA ARG A 146 4.14 -5.91 15.28
C ARG A 146 4.23 -7.43 15.29
N PRO A 147 5.41 -8.00 14.99
CA PRO A 147 5.68 -9.41 15.27
C PRO A 147 5.86 -9.61 16.78
N GLU A 148 5.91 -10.86 17.22
CA GLU A 148 6.51 -11.16 18.52
C GLU A 148 8.02 -10.95 18.42
N PHE A 149 8.52 -9.91 19.10
CA PHE A 149 9.95 -9.62 19.13
C PHE A 149 10.72 -10.66 19.94
N GLN A 150 11.99 -10.88 19.57
CA GLN A 150 12.87 -11.71 20.37
C GLN A 150 13.12 -11.07 21.74
N LYS A 151 12.95 -11.84 22.81
CA LYS A 151 13.17 -11.41 24.21
C LYS A 151 14.64 -11.40 24.62
N THR A 152 15.55 -11.52 23.66
CA THR A 152 17.00 -11.49 23.89
C THR A 152 17.42 -10.12 24.41
N VAL A 153 18.16 -10.13 25.51
CA VAL A 153 18.67 -8.92 26.15
C VAL A 153 20.07 -8.62 25.64
N ALA A 154 20.29 -7.38 25.19
CA ALA A 154 21.59 -6.95 24.69
C ALA A 154 22.60 -6.76 25.84
N PRO A 155 23.79 -7.40 25.79
CA PRO A 155 24.77 -7.31 26.88
C PRO A 155 25.54 -5.97 26.92
N ARG A 156 25.42 -5.15 25.87
CA ARG A 156 26.10 -3.85 25.74
C ARG A 156 25.09 -2.81 25.28
N GLY A 157 25.32 -1.55 25.68
CA GLY A 157 24.57 -0.42 25.15
C GLY A 157 24.87 -0.21 23.67
N LYS A 158 23.96 0.47 22.97
CA LYS A 158 24.09 0.80 21.54
C LYS A 158 23.73 2.27 21.31
N VAL A 159 24.48 2.91 20.44
CA VAL A 159 24.15 4.23 19.88
C VAL A 159 23.41 4.02 18.57
N PHE A 160 22.26 4.67 18.42
CA PHE A 160 21.49 4.76 17.19
C PHE A 160 21.66 6.16 16.61
N PHE A 161 22.24 6.25 15.43
CA PHE A 161 22.50 7.50 14.74
C PHE A 161 22.30 7.34 13.24
N GLY A 162 21.45 8.19 12.65
CA GLY A 162 21.20 8.18 11.20
C GLY A 162 19.70 8.20 10.87
N MET A 163 19.37 7.78 9.66
CA MET A 163 17.97 7.79 9.19
C MET A 163 17.13 6.76 9.95
N HIS A 164 15.95 7.18 10.41
CA HIS A 164 14.98 6.31 11.09
C HIS A 164 14.66 5.06 10.25
N ARG A 165 14.42 5.22 8.94
CA ARG A 165 14.13 4.12 8.01
C ARG A 165 15.22 3.05 7.95
N ASP A 166 16.48 3.42 8.19
CA ASP A 166 17.61 2.49 8.11
C ASP A 166 17.68 1.64 9.39
N GLU A 167 17.52 2.26 10.56
CA GLU A 167 17.46 1.53 11.83
C GLU A 167 16.20 0.67 11.95
N LEU A 168 15.05 1.15 11.46
CA LEU A 168 13.83 0.35 11.37
C LEU A 168 13.99 -0.85 10.42
N SER A 169 14.67 -0.65 9.29
CA SER A 169 15.03 -1.75 8.38
C SER A 169 15.94 -2.78 9.05
N ASN A 170 16.88 -2.34 9.88
CA ASN A 170 17.75 -3.24 10.64
C ASN A 170 16.96 -4.03 11.69
N LEU A 171 16.07 -3.37 12.44
CA LEU A 171 15.20 -4.02 13.42
C LEU A 171 14.30 -5.08 12.76
N ALA A 172 13.66 -4.73 11.63
CA ALA A 172 12.82 -5.65 10.87
C ALA A 172 13.61 -6.86 10.36
N LYS A 173 14.81 -6.63 9.77
CA LYS A 173 15.69 -7.71 9.31
C LYS A 173 16.10 -8.68 10.42
N GLN A 174 16.42 -8.17 11.62
CA GLN A 174 16.77 -9.01 12.77
C GLN A 174 15.61 -9.91 13.23
N ASN A 175 14.37 -9.51 12.92
CA ASN A 175 13.16 -10.25 13.23
C ASN A 175 12.61 -11.06 12.05
N GLY A 176 13.34 -11.15 10.93
CA GLY A 176 12.82 -11.83 9.74
C GLY A 176 11.55 -11.19 9.19
N ALA A 177 11.41 -9.86 9.36
CA ALA A 177 10.24 -9.08 9.00
C ALA A 177 10.56 -8.05 7.92
N ASP A 178 9.52 -7.54 7.28
CA ASP A 178 9.53 -6.31 6.51
C ASP A 178 8.75 -5.23 7.28
N TRP A 179 8.92 -3.97 6.91
CA TRP A 179 8.19 -2.86 7.51
C TRP A 179 7.64 -1.93 6.43
N ARG A 180 6.60 -1.18 6.76
CA ARG A 180 6.01 -0.15 5.88
C ARG A 180 5.20 0.87 6.68
N TYR A 181 5.05 2.06 6.13
CA TYR A 181 4.01 2.99 6.55
C TYR A 181 2.71 2.66 5.84
N GLU A 182 1.61 2.65 6.58
CA GLU A 182 0.28 2.40 6.04
C GLU A 182 -0.75 3.14 6.89
N ASP A 183 -1.45 4.07 6.25
CA ASP A 183 -2.57 4.83 6.79
C ASP A 183 -2.23 5.56 8.12
N GLY A 184 -1.04 6.16 8.19
CA GLY A 184 -0.57 6.86 9.40
C GLY A 184 -0.01 5.94 10.49
N GLN A 185 0.16 4.65 10.20
CA GLN A 185 0.79 3.70 11.11
C GLN A 185 2.09 3.16 10.53
N CYS A 186 3.06 2.87 11.39
CA CYS A 186 4.25 2.11 11.05
C CYS A 186 3.99 0.65 11.39
N HIS A 187 4.03 -0.26 10.42
CA HIS A 187 3.88 -1.69 10.62
C HIS A 187 5.22 -2.42 10.48
N ILE A 188 5.42 -3.45 11.30
CA ILE A 188 6.47 -4.46 11.13
C ILE A 188 5.76 -5.80 11.01
N ILE A 189 5.93 -6.47 9.86
CA ILE A 189 5.18 -7.67 9.49
C ILE A 189 6.19 -8.77 9.17
N PRO A 190 6.13 -9.95 9.83
CA PRO A 190 7.01 -11.05 9.50
C PRO A 190 6.94 -11.40 8.01
N LYS A 191 8.07 -11.82 7.45
CA LYS A 191 8.09 -12.32 6.07
C LYS A 191 7.22 -13.56 5.97
N ARG A 192 6.72 -13.80 4.76
CA ARG A 192 5.88 -14.96 4.45
C ARG A 192 4.64 -15.00 5.36
N THR A 193 4.08 -13.84 5.68
CA THR A 193 2.88 -13.75 6.52
C THR A 193 1.79 -13.00 5.79
N TYR A 194 0.56 -13.52 5.85
CA TYR A 194 -0.64 -12.84 5.38
C TYR A 194 -1.50 -12.35 6.55
N LEU A 195 -2.31 -11.32 6.32
CA LEU A 195 -2.97 -10.55 7.37
C LEU A 195 -4.44 -10.96 7.59
N THR A 196 -5.11 -11.46 6.55
CA THR A 196 -6.57 -11.63 6.57
C THR A 196 -6.98 -12.97 5.96
N GLU A 197 -8.21 -13.39 6.27
CA GLU A 197 -8.83 -14.54 5.62
C GLU A 197 -8.96 -14.33 4.10
N ALA A 198 -8.99 -15.44 3.35
CA ALA A 198 -8.99 -15.40 1.90
C ALA A 198 -10.23 -14.67 1.34
N VAL A 199 -9.99 -13.57 0.63
CA VAL A 199 -11.03 -12.90 -0.16
C VAL A 199 -11.21 -13.67 -1.47
N VAL A 200 -12.37 -14.33 -1.62
CA VAL A 200 -12.68 -15.09 -2.83
C VAL A 200 -13.00 -14.16 -4.00
N LEU A 201 -12.19 -14.22 -5.05
CA LEU A 201 -12.28 -13.33 -6.20
C LEU A 201 -12.70 -14.11 -7.46
N THR A 202 -13.87 -13.76 -7.98
CA THR A 202 -14.54 -14.37 -9.14
C THR A 202 -15.22 -13.27 -9.94
N TYR A 203 -15.69 -13.56 -11.16
CA TYR A 203 -16.49 -12.60 -11.93
C TYR A 203 -17.73 -12.09 -11.18
N LYS A 204 -18.29 -12.88 -10.27
CA LYS A 204 -19.44 -12.49 -9.45
C LYS A 204 -19.05 -11.55 -8.29
N THR A 205 -17.82 -11.66 -7.79
CA THR A 205 -17.30 -10.88 -6.65
C THR A 205 -16.41 -9.72 -7.05
N GLY A 206 -16.21 -9.48 -8.35
CA GLY A 206 -15.58 -8.28 -8.89
C GLY A 206 -14.31 -8.51 -9.71
N LEU A 207 -13.94 -9.76 -10.04
CA LEU A 207 -12.86 -10.04 -10.98
C LEU A 207 -13.18 -9.45 -12.37
N ILE A 208 -12.22 -8.77 -12.97
CA ILE A 208 -12.32 -8.16 -14.30
C ILE A 208 -11.25 -8.76 -15.20
N GLY A 209 -11.65 -9.28 -16.37
CA GLY A 209 -10.73 -9.99 -17.26
C GLY A 209 -10.31 -11.36 -16.71
N MET A 210 -9.15 -11.84 -17.13
CA MET A 210 -8.55 -13.08 -16.64
C MET A 210 -7.24 -12.74 -15.89
N PRO A 211 -6.95 -13.39 -14.76
CA PRO A 211 -5.64 -13.29 -14.12
C PRO A 211 -4.52 -13.74 -15.08
N GLU A 212 -3.38 -13.08 -15.04
CA GLU A 212 -2.24 -13.37 -15.90
C GLU A 212 -1.03 -13.77 -15.07
N GLN A 213 -0.52 -14.96 -15.31
CA GLN A 213 0.75 -15.40 -14.74
C GLN A 213 1.88 -14.61 -15.41
N THR A 214 2.89 -14.25 -14.62
CA THR A 214 4.09 -13.56 -15.10
C THR A 214 5.32 -14.47 -14.96
N ILE A 215 6.38 -14.15 -15.68
CA ILE A 215 7.70 -14.77 -15.50
C ILE A 215 8.36 -14.14 -14.26
N GLY A 216 8.73 -14.98 -13.28
CA GLY A 216 9.48 -14.56 -12.09
C GLY A 216 8.78 -13.59 -11.12
N GLY A 217 7.54 -13.13 -11.40
CA GLY A 217 6.94 -11.97 -10.73
C GLY A 217 5.56 -12.14 -10.11
N GLY A 218 5.00 -13.35 -10.10
CA GLY A 218 3.66 -13.62 -9.53
C GLY A 218 2.52 -13.62 -10.56
N ILE A 219 1.31 -13.33 -10.09
CA ILE A 219 0.07 -13.29 -10.87
C ILE A 219 -0.51 -11.88 -10.82
N ASN A 220 -0.76 -11.31 -12.00
CA ASN A 220 -1.44 -10.04 -12.16
C ASN A 220 -2.95 -10.28 -12.16
N VAL A 221 -3.67 -9.51 -11.35
CA VAL A 221 -5.12 -9.66 -11.18
C VAL A 221 -5.77 -8.29 -11.26
N LYS A 222 -6.82 -8.16 -12.06
CA LYS A 222 -7.61 -6.92 -12.15
C LYS A 222 -9.00 -7.14 -11.57
N CYS A 223 -9.47 -6.21 -10.77
CA CYS A 223 -10.80 -6.29 -10.18
C CYS A 223 -11.42 -4.92 -9.88
N LEU A 224 -12.71 -4.93 -9.59
CA LEU A 224 -13.42 -3.81 -8.99
C LEU A 224 -12.76 -3.45 -7.65
N ILE A 225 -12.69 -2.15 -7.34
CA ILE A 225 -12.12 -1.67 -6.08
C ILE A 225 -12.80 -2.34 -4.87
N ASN A 226 -12.00 -3.07 -4.10
CA ASN A 226 -12.42 -3.64 -2.83
C ASN A 226 -11.48 -3.15 -1.73
N PRO A 227 -11.93 -2.23 -0.85
CA PRO A 227 -11.10 -1.67 0.21
C PRO A 227 -10.55 -2.70 1.20
N LYS A 228 -11.11 -3.90 1.25
CA LYS A 228 -10.60 -4.99 2.10
C LYS A 228 -9.34 -5.65 1.56
N ILE A 229 -9.03 -5.48 0.27
CA ILE A 229 -7.82 -6.03 -0.34
C ILE A 229 -6.70 -4.99 -0.20
N ARG A 230 -5.67 -5.36 0.57
CA ARG A 230 -4.46 -4.57 0.82
C ARG A 230 -3.22 -5.46 0.69
N PRO A 231 -2.01 -4.89 0.57
CA PRO A 231 -0.80 -5.72 0.62
C PRO A 231 -0.76 -6.58 1.89
N GLY A 232 -0.44 -7.86 1.74
CA GLY A 232 -0.54 -8.88 2.79
C GLY A 232 -1.91 -9.56 2.89
N THR A 233 -2.93 -9.14 2.13
CA THR A 233 -4.22 -9.85 2.08
C THR A 233 -4.09 -11.15 1.29
N LEU A 234 -4.74 -12.21 1.75
CA LEU A 234 -4.90 -13.44 1.00
C LEU A 234 -6.11 -13.33 0.07
N ILE A 235 -5.93 -13.66 -1.21
CA ILE A 235 -7.03 -13.79 -2.18
C ILE A 235 -7.10 -15.22 -2.69
N ARG A 236 -8.30 -15.65 -3.08
CA ARG A 236 -8.50 -16.95 -3.71
C ARG A 236 -9.02 -16.80 -5.14
N LEU A 237 -8.34 -17.44 -6.08
CA LEU A 237 -8.67 -17.46 -7.50
C LEU A 237 -9.02 -18.89 -7.93
N ASP A 238 -9.80 -19.03 -9.01
CA ASP A 238 -9.91 -20.30 -9.72
C ASP A 238 -8.71 -20.44 -10.65
N ASN A 239 -7.83 -21.41 -10.38
CA ASN A 239 -6.64 -21.66 -11.18
C ASN A 239 -6.94 -21.92 -12.66
N LYS A 240 -8.13 -22.43 -12.99
CA LYS A 240 -8.54 -22.64 -14.39
C LYS A 240 -8.77 -21.35 -15.15
N SER A 241 -8.96 -20.23 -14.45
CA SER A 241 -9.15 -18.91 -15.05
C SER A 241 -7.85 -18.15 -15.32
N ILE A 242 -6.70 -18.71 -14.90
CA ILE A 242 -5.39 -18.05 -14.99
C ILE A 242 -4.78 -18.30 -16.37
N ASN A 243 -4.49 -17.22 -17.09
CA ASN A 243 -3.73 -17.27 -18.33
C ASN A 243 -2.24 -17.51 -18.01
N MET A 244 -1.69 -18.57 -18.60
CA MET A 244 -0.30 -18.97 -18.37
C MET A 244 0.69 -18.05 -19.10
N ALA A 245 1.84 -17.82 -18.47
CA ALA A 245 2.91 -17.03 -19.08
C ALA A 245 3.61 -17.83 -20.18
N GLY A 246 3.76 -17.24 -21.36
CA GLY A 246 4.71 -17.70 -22.38
C GLY A 246 6.11 -17.15 -22.14
N LEU A 247 7.13 -17.79 -22.71
CA LEU A 247 8.51 -17.27 -22.72
C LEU A 247 8.59 -15.94 -23.49
N SER A 248 9.49 -15.05 -23.05
CA SER A 248 9.76 -13.80 -23.78
C SER A 248 10.47 -14.09 -25.11
N THR A 249 10.40 -13.16 -26.08
CA THR A 249 11.13 -13.28 -27.35
C THR A 249 12.63 -13.47 -27.13
N GLY A 250 13.20 -12.84 -26.09
CA GLY A 250 14.59 -13.02 -25.71
C GLY A 250 14.89 -14.41 -25.12
N GLY A 251 13.95 -14.97 -24.35
CA GLY A 251 13.99 -16.37 -23.88
C GLY A 251 13.92 -17.37 -25.03
N ILE A 252 13.07 -17.12 -26.03
CA ILE A 252 12.96 -17.95 -27.24
C ILE A 252 14.25 -17.88 -28.08
N ALA A 253 14.81 -16.67 -28.27
CA ALA A 253 15.99 -16.45 -29.09
C ALA A 253 17.29 -17.03 -28.51
N LYS A 254 17.37 -17.25 -27.19
CA LYS A 254 18.56 -17.76 -26.49
C LYS A 254 18.78 -19.28 -26.58
N GLY A 255 17.96 -19.99 -27.36
CA GLY A 255 18.13 -21.39 -27.80
C GLY A 255 19.08 -22.24 -26.98
N ASP A 256 18.52 -23.00 -26.03
CA ASP A 256 19.14 -24.06 -25.20
C ASP A 256 20.66 -24.02 -24.97
N SER A 257 21.18 -22.84 -24.64
CA SER A 257 22.55 -22.69 -24.14
C SER A 257 22.55 -23.03 -22.65
N ASN A 258 23.35 -24.03 -22.29
CA ASN A 258 23.46 -24.66 -20.97
C ASN A 258 24.05 -23.72 -19.87
N SER A 259 23.88 -22.40 -20.01
CA SER A 259 24.44 -21.36 -19.14
C SER A 259 23.54 -20.11 -19.10
N GLY A 260 22.42 -20.19 -18.38
CA GLY A 260 21.57 -19.03 -18.07
C GLY A 260 20.22 -19.46 -17.50
N SER A 261 19.79 -18.83 -16.41
CA SER A 261 18.49 -19.05 -15.78
C SER A 261 17.36 -19.01 -16.81
N ARG A 262 16.76 -20.17 -17.13
CA ARG A 262 15.53 -20.23 -17.93
C ARG A 262 14.47 -19.36 -17.25
N GLU A 263 13.78 -18.54 -18.03
CA GLU A 263 12.61 -17.80 -17.58
C GLU A 263 11.59 -18.80 -17.01
N GLN A 264 11.38 -18.77 -15.69
CA GLN A 264 10.44 -19.64 -15.02
C GLN A 264 9.15 -18.87 -14.73
N PRO A 265 7.99 -19.41 -15.16
CA PRO A 265 6.69 -18.89 -14.75
C PRO A 265 6.56 -18.89 -13.22
N ALA A 266 5.86 -17.91 -12.69
CA ALA A 266 5.59 -17.85 -11.26
C ALA A 266 4.86 -19.12 -10.76
N PRO A 267 5.16 -19.63 -9.55
CA PRO A 267 4.43 -20.75 -9.00
C PRO A 267 2.92 -20.48 -8.93
N ILE A 268 2.12 -21.52 -9.18
CA ILE A 268 0.66 -21.53 -8.99
C ILE A 268 0.38 -22.36 -7.75
N ASP A 269 -0.36 -21.79 -6.80
CA ASP A 269 -0.75 -22.48 -5.58
C ASP A 269 -1.84 -23.52 -5.88
N ALA A 270 -1.75 -24.72 -5.32
CA ALA A 270 -2.68 -25.81 -5.63
C ALA A 270 -4.12 -25.50 -5.21
N ASP A 271 -4.31 -24.73 -4.14
CA ASP A 271 -5.62 -24.34 -3.59
C ASP A 271 -6.13 -23.01 -4.19
N GLY A 272 -5.32 -22.38 -5.06
CA GLY A 272 -5.61 -21.09 -5.67
C GLY A 272 -5.48 -19.91 -4.70
N ASP A 273 -4.68 -20.08 -3.64
CA ASP A 273 -4.42 -19.06 -2.62
C ASP A 273 -3.21 -18.20 -2.99
N TYR A 274 -3.40 -16.89 -3.06
CA TYR A 274 -2.36 -15.94 -3.42
C TYR A 274 -2.31 -14.76 -2.46
N VAL A 275 -1.10 -14.34 -2.06
CA VAL A 275 -0.87 -13.19 -1.19
C VAL A 275 -0.59 -11.96 -2.03
N VAL A 276 -1.33 -10.89 -1.78
CA VAL A 276 -1.18 -9.61 -2.49
C VAL A 276 0.09 -8.90 -2.01
N ILE A 277 1.00 -8.58 -2.92
CA ILE A 277 2.26 -7.87 -2.61
C ILE A 277 2.27 -6.42 -3.09
N ASN A 278 1.39 -6.07 -4.03
CA ASN A 278 1.22 -4.69 -4.47
C ASN A 278 -0.24 -4.47 -4.89
N VAL A 279 -0.76 -3.28 -4.62
CA VAL A 279 -2.06 -2.83 -5.10
C VAL A 279 -1.93 -1.48 -5.79
N ASN A 280 -2.40 -1.42 -7.03
CA ASN A 280 -2.54 -0.19 -7.80
C ASN A 280 -4.03 0.13 -7.94
N TYR A 281 -4.50 1.23 -7.36
CA TYR A 281 -5.85 1.73 -7.59
C TYR A 281 -5.81 2.80 -8.67
N PHE A 282 -6.73 2.74 -9.62
CA PHE A 282 -6.85 3.79 -10.62
C PHE A 282 -8.29 3.93 -11.09
N GLY A 283 -8.64 5.16 -11.43
CA GLY A 283 -9.96 5.42 -11.94
C GLY A 283 -10.24 6.89 -12.15
N ASP A 284 -11.43 7.11 -12.66
CA ASP A 284 -12.06 8.39 -12.86
C ASP A 284 -13.49 8.31 -12.34
N THR A 285 -13.85 9.23 -11.44
CA THR A 285 -15.16 9.20 -10.77
C THR A 285 -16.33 9.44 -11.72
N ARG A 286 -16.08 9.94 -12.94
CA ARG A 286 -17.12 10.24 -13.94
C ARG A 286 -16.98 9.46 -15.26
N GLU A 287 -15.96 8.62 -15.43
CA GLU A 287 -15.77 7.79 -16.63
C GLU A 287 -15.86 6.29 -16.31
N THR A 288 -15.62 5.39 -17.27
CA THR A 288 -15.79 3.94 -17.04
C THR A 288 -14.66 3.33 -16.20
N MET A 289 -13.46 3.87 -16.20
CA MET A 289 -12.33 3.29 -15.46
C MET A 289 -12.46 3.51 -13.96
N TYR A 290 -12.53 2.43 -13.17
CA TYR A 290 -12.58 2.49 -11.70
C TYR A 290 -12.27 1.11 -11.12
N TYR A 291 -10.99 0.79 -11.00
CA TYR A 291 -10.51 -0.56 -10.74
C TYR A 291 -9.31 -0.56 -9.80
N MET A 292 -8.93 -1.75 -9.36
CA MET A 292 -7.62 -2.00 -8.79
C MET A 292 -6.94 -3.16 -9.52
N GLU A 293 -5.63 -3.06 -9.63
CA GLU A 293 -4.73 -4.09 -10.14
C GLU A 293 -3.85 -4.58 -9.00
N LEU A 294 -3.71 -5.90 -8.90
CA LEU A 294 -3.00 -6.59 -7.84
C LEU A 294 -1.84 -7.34 -8.46
N ILE A 295 -0.70 -7.31 -7.78
CA ILE A 295 0.39 -8.26 -8.02
C ILE A 295 0.36 -9.22 -6.84
N CYS A 296 0.23 -10.51 -7.13
CA CYS A 296 0.08 -11.55 -6.11
C CYS A 296 1.14 -12.64 -6.26
N VAL A 297 1.55 -13.24 -5.15
CA VAL A 297 2.45 -14.40 -5.15
C VAL A 297 1.74 -15.61 -4.55
N ALA A 298 2.09 -16.81 -5.00
CA ALA A 298 1.54 -18.04 -4.43
C ALA A 298 1.74 -18.08 -2.91
N LYS A 299 0.73 -18.57 -2.19
CA LYS A 299 0.78 -18.69 -0.74
C LYS A 299 1.79 -19.71 -0.27
N SER A 300 2.08 -20.77 -1.05
CA SER A 300 2.99 -21.87 -0.70
C SER A 300 4.17 -21.38 0.16
N ASP A 301 4.13 -21.75 1.45
CA ASP A 301 5.05 -21.37 2.55
C ASP A 301 4.79 -20.06 3.33
N GLN A 302 3.59 -19.48 3.23
CA GLN A 302 3.18 -18.31 4.04
C GLN A 302 2.20 -18.68 5.16
N THR A 303 2.35 -18.05 6.33
CA THR A 303 1.54 -18.27 7.54
C THR A 303 0.60 -17.09 7.84
N LEU A 304 -0.49 -17.30 8.56
CA LEU A 304 -1.38 -16.20 8.98
C LEU A 304 -0.74 -15.44 10.16
N MET A 305 -0.84 -14.12 10.17
CA MET A 305 -0.39 -13.30 11.30
C MET A 305 -1.20 -13.62 12.55
N ASN A 306 -0.54 -13.62 13.72
CA ASN A 306 -1.21 -13.94 14.98
C ASN A 306 -2.40 -12.99 15.24
N GLN A 307 -3.54 -13.55 15.69
CA GLN A 307 -4.80 -12.83 15.88
C GLN A 307 -4.70 -11.67 16.88
N SER A 308 -3.87 -11.80 17.93
CA SER A 308 -3.63 -10.70 18.88
C SER A 308 -2.97 -9.49 18.23
N ALA A 309 -2.10 -9.71 17.23
CA ALA A 309 -1.47 -8.64 16.47
C ALA A 309 -2.46 -7.99 15.50
N LEU A 310 -3.37 -8.77 14.90
CA LEU A 310 -4.42 -8.25 14.01
C LEU A 310 -5.42 -7.33 14.72
N GLN A 311 -5.65 -7.51 16.02
CA GLN A 311 -6.51 -6.61 16.81
C GLN A 311 -5.88 -5.23 17.06
N ALA A 312 -4.56 -5.09 16.95
CA ALA A 312 -3.86 -3.81 17.04
C ALA A 312 -3.94 -2.99 15.74
N ASP A 313 -4.52 -3.58 14.68
CA ASP A 313 -4.78 -2.89 13.43
C ASP A 313 -6.04 -2.03 13.56
N VAL A 314 -5.87 -0.71 13.50
CA VAL A 314 -6.96 0.27 13.68
C VAL A 314 -7.96 0.20 12.51
N ARG A 315 -7.63 -0.52 11.43
CA ARG A 315 -8.49 -0.72 10.26
C ARG A 315 -9.58 -1.78 10.44
N GLN A 316 -9.53 -2.58 11.51
CA GLN A 316 -10.55 -3.60 11.80
C GLN A 316 -11.68 -3.09 12.71
N GLN A 317 -11.58 -1.85 13.22
CA GLN A 317 -12.64 -1.15 13.96
C GLN A 317 -13.43 -0.24 13.02
#